data_AF-A0A1C7GPP7-F1
#
_entry.id   AF-A0A1C7GPP7-F1
#
_cell.length_a   1.000
_cell.length_b   1.000
_cell.length_c   1.000
_cell.angle_alpha   90.00
_cell.angle_beta   90.00
_cell.angle_gamma   90.00
#
_symmetry.space_group_name_H-M   'P 1'
#
loop_
_entity.id
_entity.type
_entity.pdbx_description
1 polymer ?
#
loop_
_entity_poly.entity_id
_entity_poly.type
_entity_poly.pdbx_seq_one_letter_code
_entity_poly.pdbx_strand_id
1 'polypeptide(L)'
;MDANEIEHRKKMQGIIQRIPTGVPDGWEKITYAVGGLTYLGFSNIHTEKLVVISSQRQSIIDCKAGSKTYCTENYDEDDLIALAEELGDEIVPIAGDGGGGLRRFSKDGNTLVSVAPFWPMVKIIFMPQYALYTLNPEKCTIIFEDYEIKAFGFSKCGNYIAVGTSDTLDIFRKI
;
A
#
# COMPACT_ATOMS: atom_id res chain seq x y z
N MET A 1 -32.00 3.20 8.85
CA MET A 1 -31.29 3.41 7.57
C MET A 1 -32.30 4.02 6.62
N ASP A 2 -32.06 5.24 6.15
CA ASP A 2 -32.98 5.96 5.25
C ASP A 2 -33.00 5.31 3.86
N ALA A 3 -34.13 5.40 3.14
CA ALA A 3 -34.27 4.85 1.79
C ALA A 3 -33.22 5.41 0.82
N ASN A 4 -32.88 6.70 0.97
CA ASN A 4 -31.83 7.36 0.21
C ASN A 4 -30.44 6.77 0.47
N GLU A 5 -30.15 6.39 1.72
CA GLU A 5 -28.88 5.78 2.09
C GLU A 5 -28.74 4.39 1.46
N ILE A 6 -29.82 3.60 1.47
CA ILE A 6 -29.87 2.27 0.84
C ILE A 6 -29.61 2.39 -0.66
N GLU A 7 -30.27 3.33 -1.33
CA GLU A 7 -30.12 3.55 -2.77
C GLU A 7 -28.70 4.00 -3.12
N HIS A 8 -28.16 4.96 -2.36
CA HIS A 8 -26.78 5.44 -2.55
C HIS A 8 -25.76 4.33 -2.36
N ARG A 9 -25.92 3.50 -1.31
CA ARG A 9 -25.03 2.36 -1.06
C ARG A 9 -25.07 1.35 -2.22
N LYS A 10 -26.26 1.00 -2.71
CA LYS A 10 -26.41 0.09 -3.86
C LYS A 10 -25.74 0.64 -5.12
N LYS A 11 -25.89 1.95 -5.38
CA LYS A 11 -25.23 2.61 -6.50
C LYS A 11 -23.70 2.53 -6.38
N MET A 12 -23.14 2.82 -5.20
CA MET A 12 -21.71 2.75 -4.97
C MET A 12 -21.16 1.32 -5.08
N GLN A 13 -21.89 0.34 -4.56
CA GLN A 13 -21.55 -1.08 -4.72
C GLN A 13 -21.53 -1.50 -6.20
N GLY A 14 -22.54 -1.08 -6.97
CA GLY A 14 -22.61 -1.36 -8.41
C GLY A 14 -21.47 -0.73 -9.21
N ILE A 15 -20.99 0.45 -8.82
CA ILE A 15 -19.78 1.07 -9.41
C ILE A 15 -18.54 0.22 -9.11
N ILE A 16 -18.34 -0.15 -7.84
CA ILE A 16 -17.14 -0.88 -7.42
C ILE A 16 -17.08 -2.28 -8.06
N GLN A 17 -18.23 -2.94 -8.25
CA GLN A 17 -18.31 -4.23 -8.95
C GLN A 17 -17.86 -4.19 -10.41
N ARG A 18 -17.80 -3.01 -11.03
CA ARG A 18 -17.30 -2.85 -12.41
C ARG A 18 -15.79 -2.67 -12.50
N ILE A 19 -15.10 -2.49 -11.36
CA ILE A 19 -13.65 -2.31 -11.35
C ILE A 19 -13.00 -3.69 -11.48
N PRO A 20 -12.11 -3.91 -12.47
CA PRO A 20 -11.39 -5.17 -12.60
C PRO A 20 -10.44 -5.39 -11.40
N THR A 21 -10.25 -6.65 -11.01
CA THR A 21 -9.31 -7.05 -9.94
C THR A 21 -8.05 -7.65 -10.56
N GLY A 22 -6.88 -7.28 -10.05
CA GLY A 22 -5.61 -7.85 -10.47
C GLY A 22 -4.44 -6.90 -10.36
N VAL A 23 -3.43 -7.12 -11.20
CA VAL A 23 -2.26 -6.23 -11.32
C VAL A 23 -2.62 -5.12 -12.32
N PRO A 24 -2.38 -3.83 -12.00
CA PRO A 24 -2.65 -2.76 -12.95
C PRO A 24 -1.81 -2.87 -14.22
N ASP A 25 -2.34 -2.37 -15.34
CA ASP A 25 -1.62 -2.35 -16.62
C ASP A 25 -0.28 -1.60 -16.49
N GLY A 26 0.80 -2.22 -16.98
CA GLY A 26 2.16 -1.67 -16.87
C GLY A 26 2.81 -1.86 -15.50
N TRP A 27 2.27 -2.74 -14.66
CA TRP A 27 2.86 -3.14 -13.39
C TRP A 27 3.04 -4.66 -13.33
N GLU A 28 3.95 -5.08 -12.46
CA GLU A 28 4.10 -6.46 -12.00
C GLU A 28 3.94 -6.50 -10.46
N LYS A 29 3.65 -7.69 -9.93
CA LYS A 29 3.44 -7.90 -8.49
C LYS A 29 4.36 -9.01 -7.97
N ILE A 30 4.92 -8.80 -6.78
CA ILE A 30 5.63 -9.80 -5.98
C ILE A 30 4.99 -9.82 -4.59
N THR A 31 4.73 -11.03 -4.07
CA THR A 31 4.17 -11.24 -2.73
C THR A 31 5.22 -11.86 -1.81
N TYR A 32 5.37 -11.30 -0.61
CA TYR A 32 6.21 -11.82 0.46
C TYR A 32 5.33 -12.29 1.62
N ALA A 33 5.66 -13.45 2.19
CA ALA A 33 5.13 -13.84 3.50
C ALA A 33 5.85 -13.06 4.60
N VAL A 34 5.09 -12.39 5.47
CA VAL A 34 5.61 -11.60 6.58
C VAL A 34 4.77 -11.87 7.81
N GLY A 35 5.28 -12.67 8.74
CA GLY A 35 4.57 -12.95 10.00
C GLY A 35 4.58 -11.74 10.94
N GLY A 36 3.39 -11.25 11.27
CA GLY A 36 3.16 -10.15 12.21
C GLY A 36 3.68 -8.82 11.69
N LEU A 37 3.44 -8.46 10.42
CA LEU A 37 3.80 -7.14 9.90
C LEU A 37 3.14 -6.03 10.75
N THR A 38 3.95 -5.08 11.21
CA THR A 38 3.50 -3.95 12.03
C THR A 38 3.64 -2.63 11.27
N TYR A 39 4.76 -2.41 10.58
CA TYR A 39 5.02 -1.15 9.88
C TYR A 39 5.75 -1.29 8.54
N LEU A 40 5.52 -0.34 7.65
CA LEU A 40 6.16 -0.17 6.35
C LEU A 40 6.63 1.28 6.16
N GLY A 41 7.80 1.48 5.53
CA GLY A 41 8.31 2.82 5.21
C GLY A 41 9.18 2.83 3.96
N PHE A 42 8.82 3.65 2.97
CA PHE A 42 9.68 3.85 1.80
C PHE A 42 10.76 4.88 2.10
N SER A 43 12.01 4.56 1.73
CA SER A 43 13.09 5.55 1.71
C SER A 43 12.74 6.72 0.77
N ASN A 44 13.05 7.93 1.22
CA ASN A 44 12.93 9.17 0.46
C ASN A 44 14.20 9.48 -0.35
N ILE A 45 15.32 8.83 -0.05
CA ILE A 45 16.60 8.97 -0.75
C ILE A 45 16.76 7.83 -1.78
N HIS A 46 16.69 6.58 -1.33
CA HIS A 46 16.77 5.35 -2.11
C HIS A 46 15.37 4.81 -2.38
N THR A 47 14.65 5.44 -3.32
CA THR A 47 13.19 5.27 -3.48
C THR A 47 12.69 3.86 -3.82
N GLU A 48 13.58 2.93 -4.16
CA GLU A 48 13.33 1.51 -4.36
C GLU A 48 13.42 0.69 -3.06
N LYS A 49 13.93 1.25 -1.97
CA LYS A 49 14.11 0.58 -0.69
C LYS A 49 12.88 0.77 0.20
N LEU A 50 12.39 -0.35 0.72
CA LEU A 50 11.25 -0.43 1.63
C LEU A 50 11.72 -1.01 2.96
N VAL A 51 11.61 -0.23 4.03
CA VAL A 51 11.73 -0.72 5.41
C VAL A 51 10.45 -1.49 5.75
N VAL A 52 10.64 -2.71 6.27
CA VAL A 52 9.58 -3.64 6.66
C VAL A 52 9.84 -4.05 8.10
N ILE A 53 8.91 -3.73 8.99
CA ILE A 53 8.97 -4.06 10.42
C ILE A 53 7.87 -5.08 10.70
N SER A 54 8.25 -6.18 11.32
CA SER A 54 7.33 -7.19 11.81
C SER A 54 7.63 -7.54 13.26
N SER A 55 6.73 -8.27 13.91
CA SER A 55 6.89 -8.73 15.29
C SER A 55 8.14 -9.57 15.55
N GLN A 56 8.86 -9.98 14.51
CA GLN A 56 10.06 -10.79 14.62
C GLN A 56 11.36 -10.03 14.34
N ARG A 57 11.31 -8.99 13.49
CA ARG A 57 12.49 -8.29 12.95
C ARG A 57 12.15 -7.12 12.05
N GLN A 58 13.14 -6.25 11.91
CA GLN A 58 13.24 -5.26 10.84
C GLN A 58 14.03 -5.79 9.64
N SER A 59 13.61 -5.39 8.44
CA SER A 59 14.29 -5.72 7.19
C SER A 59 14.14 -4.62 6.16
N ILE A 60 15.03 -4.61 5.17
CA ILE A 60 14.92 -3.78 3.97
C ILE A 60 14.64 -4.71 2.80
N ILE A 61 13.66 -4.34 1.98
CA ILE A 61 13.42 -4.94 0.68
C ILE A 61 13.86 -3.95 -0.40
N ASP A 62 14.71 -4.41 -1.31
CA ASP A 62 14.98 -3.73 -2.57
C ASP A 62 13.87 -4.09 -3.57
N CYS A 63 12.93 -3.18 -3.78
CA CYS A 63 11.77 -3.41 -4.66
C CYS A 63 12.19 -3.54 -6.13
N LYS A 64 13.40 -3.10 -6.50
CA LYS A 64 13.94 -3.25 -7.85
C LYS A 64 14.55 -4.63 -8.04
N ALA A 65 15.42 -5.05 -7.13
CA ALA A 65 16.14 -6.32 -7.22
C ALA A 65 15.35 -7.51 -6.67
N GLY A 66 14.35 -7.27 -5.83
CA GLY A 66 13.58 -8.29 -5.11
C GLY A 66 14.31 -8.89 -3.91
N SER A 67 15.53 -8.40 -3.59
CA SER A 67 16.33 -8.88 -2.46
C SER A 67 15.81 -8.35 -1.12
N LYS A 68 15.99 -9.16 -0.07
CA LYS A 68 15.60 -8.83 1.31
C LYS A 68 16.81 -8.98 2.23
N THR A 69 17.11 -7.94 2.98
CA THR A 69 18.21 -7.88 3.96
C THR A 69 17.65 -7.64 5.34
N TYR A 70 18.06 -8.43 6.33
CA TYR A 70 17.69 -8.19 7.73
C TYR A 70 18.61 -7.13 8.35
N CYS A 71 18.06 -6.30 9.22
CA CYS A 71 18.82 -5.29 9.95
C CYS A 71 18.47 -5.32 11.43
N THR A 72 19.33 -4.73 12.25
CA THR A 72 19.03 -4.47 13.66
C THR A 72 17.77 -3.62 13.76
N GLU A 73 16.85 -3.99 14.65
CA GLU A 73 15.64 -3.21 14.88
C GLU A 73 16.01 -1.83 15.42
N ASN A 74 15.52 -0.80 14.75
CA ASN A 74 15.75 0.59 15.12
C ASN A 74 14.60 1.44 14.58
N TYR A 75 13.49 1.46 15.32
CA TYR A 75 12.32 2.25 15.02
C TYR A 75 11.71 2.83 16.29
N ASP A 76 11.01 3.94 16.13
CA ASP A 76 10.24 4.61 17.17
C ASP A 76 8.78 4.63 16.71
N GLU A 77 7.91 3.96 17.47
CA GLU A 77 6.49 3.84 17.15
C GLU A 77 5.68 5.10 17.50
N ASP A 78 6.16 5.89 18.47
CA ASP A 78 5.51 7.13 18.88
C ASP A 78 5.79 8.24 17.85
N ASP A 79 7.04 8.32 17.38
CA ASP A 79 7.45 9.28 16.35
C ASP A 79 7.19 8.78 14.91
N LEU A 80 6.81 7.50 14.75
CA LEU A 80 6.54 6.84 13.47
C LEU A 80 7.71 6.96 12.49
N ILE A 81 8.91 6.62 12.97
CA ILE A 81 10.15 6.64 12.21
C ILE A 81 10.95 5.34 12.36
N ALA A 82 11.75 5.02 11.35
CA ALA A 82 12.71 3.92 11.39
C ALA A 82 14.05 4.34 10.79
N LEU A 83 15.12 3.77 11.32
CA LEU A 83 16.47 3.85 10.79
C LEU A 83 16.92 2.45 10.42
N ALA A 84 17.75 2.34 9.39
CA ALA A 84 18.31 1.06 8.98
C ALA A 84 19.71 1.25 8.43
N GLU A 85 20.64 0.38 8.81
CA GLU A 85 22.08 0.54 8.53
C GLU A 85 22.38 0.72 7.02
N GLU A 86 21.68 0.00 6.14
CA GLU A 86 21.85 0.10 4.68
C GLU A 86 21.43 1.47 4.11
N LEU A 87 20.60 2.24 4.85
CA LEU A 87 20.15 3.58 4.47
C LEU A 87 20.96 4.71 5.14
N GLY A 88 22.00 4.36 5.91
CA GLY A 88 22.82 5.32 6.64
C GLY A 88 22.01 6.10 7.68
N ASP A 89 22.16 7.42 7.69
CA ASP A 89 21.50 8.32 8.64
C ASP A 89 20.06 8.72 8.22
N GLU A 90 19.49 8.06 7.21
CA GLU A 90 18.14 8.37 6.76
C GLU A 90 17.10 7.96 7.81
N ILE A 91 16.31 8.95 8.26
CA ILE A 91 15.11 8.73 9.05
C ILE A 91 13.95 8.47 8.09
N VAL A 92 13.46 7.23 8.07
CA VAL A 92 12.37 6.80 7.19
C VAL A 92 11.04 6.89 7.93
N PRO A 93 10.07 7.70 7.46
CA PRO A 93 8.72 7.69 8.00
C PRO A 93 8.05 6.34 7.76
N ILE A 94 7.40 5.80 8.78
CA ILE A 94 6.71 4.52 8.72
C ILE A 94 5.19 4.69 8.89
N ALA A 95 4.45 3.70 8.40
CA ALA A 95 2.99 3.60 8.54
C ALA A 95 2.60 2.17 8.89
N GLY A 96 1.58 2.01 9.72
CA GLY A 96 1.21 0.70 10.28
C GLY A 96 0.26 0.77 11.46
N ASP A 97 0.45 -0.12 12.43
CA ASP A 97 -0.41 -0.26 13.62
C ASP A 97 -0.58 1.02 14.45
N GLY A 98 0.50 1.80 14.62
CA GLY A 98 0.51 3.10 15.30
C GLY A 98 -0.01 4.28 14.46
N GLY A 99 -0.45 4.04 13.22
CA GLY A 99 -0.92 5.08 12.31
C GLY A 99 0.11 5.47 11.25
N GLY A 100 0.26 6.76 11.00
CA GLY A 100 1.10 7.28 9.92
C GLY A 100 0.45 7.20 8.53
N GLY A 101 1.25 7.29 7.48
CA GLY A 101 0.74 7.19 6.12
C GLY A 101 1.82 7.16 5.04
N LEU A 102 1.73 6.16 4.15
CA LEU A 102 2.48 6.17 2.90
C LEU A 102 1.81 7.07 1.86
N ARG A 103 2.57 7.47 0.83
CA ARG A 103 2.07 8.38 -0.21
C ARG A 103 0.87 7.76 -0.93
N ARG A 104 -0.18 8.55 -1.11
CA ARG A 104 -1.43 8.13 -1.77
C ARG A 104 -1.52 8.51 -3.25
N PHE A 105 -0.61 9.38 -3.67
CA PHE A 105 -0.56 9.96 -5.01
C PHE A 105 0.87 9.84 -5.55
N SER A 106 0.99 9.47 -6.81
CA SER A 106 2.25 9.56 -7.56
C SER A 106 2.31 10.85 -8.37
N LYS A 107 3.52 11.24 -8.77
CA LYS A 107 3.75 12.40 -9.67
C LYS A 107 3.09 12.24 -11.05
N ASP A 108 2.81 11.00 -11.46
CA ASP A 108 2.18 10.68 -12.75
C ASP A 108 0.65 10.79 -12.69
N GLY A 109 0.09 11.23 -11.55
CA GLY A 109 -1.36 11.31 -11.33
C GLY A 109 -2.01 10.00 -10.92
N ASN A 110 -1.24 8.96 -10.61
CA ASN A 110 -1.81 7.72 -10.09
C ASN A 110 -2.22 7.91 -8.64
N THR A 111 -3.38 7.38 -8.26
CA THR A 111 -3.93 7.48 -6.91
C THR A 111 -4.27 6.10 -6.38
N LEU A 112 -4.06 5.90 -5.08
CA LEU A 112 -4.59 4.75 -4.37
C LEU A 112 -5.71 5.23 -3.43
N VAL A 113 -6.80 4.47 -3.33
CA VAL A 113 -7.85 4.68 -2.32
C VAL A 113 -8.26 3.37 -1.67
N SER A 114 -8.61 3.41 -0.39
CA SER A 114 -9.30 2.30 0.28
C SER A 114 -10.80 2.52 0.25
N VAL A 115 -11.56 1.45 0.00
CA VAL A 115 -13.02 1.45 0.09
C VAL A 115 -13.49 0.19 0.80
N ALA A 116 -14.56 0.29 1.60
CA ALA A 116 -15.17 -0.84 2.29
C ALA A 116 -16.67 -0.96 1.95
N PRO A 117 -17.03 -1.20 0.67
CA PRO A 117 -18.43 -1.28 0.25
C PRO A 117 -19.17 -2.49 0.82
N PHE A 118 -18.42 -3.51 1.24
CA PHE A 118 -18.89 -4.75 1.83
C PHE A 118 -18.15 -4.99 3.15
N TRP A 119 -18.27 -4.04 4.07
CA TRP A 119 -17.65 -4.12 5.39
C TRP A 119 -17.89 -5.52 6.03
N PRO A 120 -16.88 -6.15 6.64
CA PRO A 120 -15.56 -5.61 7.00
C PRO A 120 -14.49 -5.65 5.90
N MET A 121 -14.81 -6.11 4.69
CA MET A 121 -13.81 -6.25 3.64
C MET A 121 -13.39 -4.89 3.05
N VAL A 122 -12.08 -4.64 3.03
CA VAL A 122 -11.46 -3.44 2.50
C VAL A 122 -10.79 -3.76 1.17
N LYS A 123 -11.09 -2.97 0.15
CA LYS A 123 -10.46 -3.03 -1.17
C LYS A 123 -9.52 -1.84 -1.36
N ILE A 124 -8.36 -2.07 -1.95
CA ILE A 124 -7.46 -1.04 -2.44
C ILE A 124 -7.65 -0.87 -3.93
N ILE A 125 -8.07 0.32 -4.35
CA ILE A 125 -8.24 0.68 -5.75
C ILE A 125 -7.05 1.53 -6.19
N PHE A 126 -6.36 1.06 -7.22
CA PHE A 126 -5.44 1.85 -8.04
C PHE A 126 -6.22 2.59 -9.13
N MET A 127 -6.04 3.90 -9.19
CA MET A 127 -6.63 4.77 -10.20
C MET A 127 -5.51 5.42 -11.01
N PRO A 128 -5.30 5.04 -12.28
CA PRO A 128 -4.23 5.60 -13.09
C PRO A 128 -4.55 7.01 -13.59
N GLN A 129 -3.53 7.85 -13.76
CA GLN A 129 -3.60 9.09 -14.55
C GLN A 129 -4.86 9.95 -14.29
N TYR A 130 -5.12 10.27 -13.02
CA TYR A 130 -6.26 11.08 -12.58
C TYR A 130 -7.66 10.48 -12.87
N ALA A 131 -7.73 9.20 -13.25
CA ALA A 131 -9.00 8.49 -13.31
C ALA A 131 -9.67 8.49 -11.93
N LEU A 132 -11.00 8.50 -11.93
CA LEU A 132 -11.80 8.35 -10.72
C LEU A 132 -12.64 7.09 -10.87
N TYR A 133 -12.58 6.20 -9.89
CA TYR A 133 -13.35 4.95 -9.93
C TYR A 133 -14.87 5.19 -9.98
N THR A 134 -15.33 6.35 -9.50
CA THR A 134 -16.74 6.76 -9.56
C THR A 134 -17.21 7.18 -10.96
N LEU A 135 -16.29 7.58 -11.83
CA LEU A 135 -16.58 8.04 -13.19
C LEU A 135 -16.12 7.04 -14.27
N ASN A 136 -14.97 6.40 -14.06
CA ASN A 136 -14.29 5.51 -15.00
C ASN A 136 -13.85 4.21 -14.28
N PRO A 137 -14.76 3.44 -13.67
CA PRO A 137 -14.40 2.25 -12.88
C PRO A 137 -13.60 1.23 -13.70
N GLU A 138 -13.92 1.07 -14.99
CA GLU A 138 -13.22 0.16 -15.90
C GLU A 138 -11.76 0.52 -16.20
N LYS A 139 -11.34 1.76 -15.92
CA LYS A 139 -9.93 2.19 -16.04
C LYS A 139 -9.13 1.97 -14.75
N CYS A 140 -9.80 1.66 -13.65
CA CYS A 140 -9.18 1.47 -12.35
C CYS A 140 -8.90 -0.01 -12.12
N THR A 141 -8.16 -0.36 -11.07
CA THR A 141 -7.88 -1.75 -10.71
C THR A 141 -8.02 -1.93 -9.21
N ILE A 142 -8.77 -2.94 -8.76
CA ILE A 142 -8.67 -3.41 -7.37
C ILE A 142 -7.39 -4.25 -7.28
N ILE A 143 -6.38 -3.73 -6.58
CA ILE A 143 -5.06 -4.35 -6.49
C ILE A 143 -4.91 -5.24 -5.26
N PHE A 144 -5.76 -5.02 -4.25
CA PHE A 144 -5.71 -5.76 -3.00
C PHE A 144 -7.09 -5.77 -2.35
N GLU A 145 -7.39 -6.85 -1.62
CA GLU A 145 -8.62 -7.01 -0.88
C GLU A 145 -8.38 -7.88 0.35
N ASP A 146 -8.64 -7.35 1.54
CA ASP A 146 -8.51 -8.07 2.81
C ASP A 146 -9.34 -7.38 3.91
N TYR A 147 -9.43 -8.00 5.08
CA TYR A 147 -10.11 -7.49 6.26
C TYR A 147 -9.23 -6.54 7.09
N GLU A 148 -7.91 -6.72 7.06
CA GLU A 148 -6.97 -5.96 7.90
C GLU A 148 -5.75 -5.50 7.11
N ILE A 149 -5.80 -4.27 6.60
CA ILE A 149 -4.69 -3.63 5.90
C ILE A 149 -3.91 -2.78 6.89
N LYS A 150 -2.64 -3.12 7.11
CA LYS A 150 -1.73 -2.41 8.03
C LYS A 150 -1.26 -1.10 7.44
N ALA A 151 -0.76 -1.14 6.21
CA ALA A 151 -0.28 0.04 5.51
C ALA A 151 -0.26 -0.18 4.00
N PHE A 152 -0.39 0.90 3.25
CA PHE A 152 -0.30 0.85 1.80
C PHE A 152 -0.03 2.21 1.18
N GLY A 153 0.71 2.24 0.08
CA GLY A 153 1.00 3.47 -0.65
C GLY A 153 2.19 3.36 -1.59
N PHE A 154 2.52 4.48 -2.20
CA PHE A 154 3.61 4.61 -3.16
C PHE A 154 4.95 4.93 -2.49
N SER A 155 6.03 4.51 -3.15
CA SER A 155 7.33 5.12 -2.95
C SER A 155 7.36 6.58 -3.42
N LYS A 156 8.37 7.34 -3.01
CA LYS A 156 8.53 8.75 -3.40
C LYS A 156 8.65 8.94 -4.93
N CYS A 157 9.26 8.01 -5.65
CA CYS A 157 9.38 8.10 -7.11
C CYS A 157 8.09 7.70 -7.85
N GLY A 158 7.16 7.02 -7.17
CA GLY A 158 5.89 6.57 -7.73
C GLY A 158 5.96 5.27 -8.55
N ASN A 159 7.12 4.61 -8.59
CA ASN A 159 7.34 3.37 -9.37
C ASN A 159 7.10 2.10 -8.56
N TYR A 160 6.89 2.22 -7.25
CA TYR A 160 6.63 1.10 -6.35
C TYR A 160 5.39 1.37 -5.52
N ILE A 161 4.58 0.34 -5.30
CA ILE A 161 3.46 0.33 -4.37
C ILE A 161 3.71 -0.78 -3.36
N ALA A 162 3.48 -0.52 -2.09
CA ALA A 162 3.41 -1.55 -1.06
C ALA A 162 1.96 -1.65 -0.53
N VAL A 163 1.51 -2.86 -0.26
CA VAL A 163 0.28 -3.16 0.49
C VAL A 163 0.59 -4.28 1.49
N GLY A 164 0.43 -4.00 2.79
CA GLY A 164 0.78 -4.93 3.86
C GLY A 164 -0.43 -5.32 4.70
N THR A 165 -0.53 -6.61 5.03
CA THR A 165 -1.41 -7.21 6.04
C THR A 165 -0.55 -7.81 7.15
N SER A 166 -1.17 -8.33 8.21
CA SER A 166 -0.43 -8.97 9.30
C SER A 166 0.41 -10.18 8.87
N ASP A 167 0.13 -10.81 7.74
CA ASP A 167 0.76 -12.04 7.25
C ASP A 167 1.42 -11.92 5.85
N THR A 168 1.10 -10.88 5.09
CA THR A 168 1.60 -10.69 3.72
C THR A 168 2.03 -9.27 3.42
N LEU A 169 2.95 -9.15 2.46
CA LEU A 169 3.36 -7.90 1.86
C LEU A 169 3.37 -8.04 0.34
N ASP A 170 2.47 -7.33 -0.32
CA ASP A 170 2.42 -7.20 -1.77
C ASP A 170 3.20 -5.95 -2.20
N ILE A 171 4.16 -6.14 -3.10
CA ILE A 171 4.91 -5.06 -3.76
C ILE A 171 4.56 -5.07 -5.24
N PHE A 172 4.10 -3.92 -5.75
CA PHE A 172 3.90 -3.71 -7.18
C PHE A 172 5.03 -2.83 -7.70
N ARG A 173 5.61 -3.23 -8.84
CA ARG A 173 6.66 -2.50 -9.53
C ARG A 173 6.18 -2.09 -10.92
N LYS A 174 6.39 -0.83 -11.28
CA LYS A 174 6.11 -0.32 -12.63
C LYS A 174 7.15 -0.88 -13.63
N ILE A 175 6.68 -1.35 -14.78
CA ILE A 175 7.49 -1.93 -15.88
C ILE A 175 8.03 -0.82 -16.80
#